data_AF-A0A814M0I6-F1
#
_entry.id   AF-A0A814M0I6-F1
#
_cell.length_a   1.000
_cell.length_b   1.000
_cell.length_c   1.000
_cell.angle_alpha   90.00
_cell.angle_beta   90.00
_cell.angle_gamma   90.00
#
_symmetry.space_group_name_H-M   'P 1'
#
loop_
_entity.id
_entity.type
_entity.pdbx_description
1 polymer ?
#
loop_
_entity_poly.entity_id
_entity_poly.type
_entity_poly.pdbx_seq_one_letter_code
_entity_poly.pdbx_strand_id
1 'polypeptide(L)'
;MYSASKATLNSLTTNLRMELQADPCCEKIHVTTILPGMVATDFAMNVIGDSVPKSLTDYKIPFIGPFPRTSQTIDDVCKIICDVINNEHPPREVYTNPEHKPLIKQYFENVGNFELLLKPPS
;
A
#
# COMPACT_ATOMS: atom_id res chain seq x y z
N MET A 1 7.60 9.15 10.62
CA MET A 1 6.29 9.83 10.48
C MET A 1 5.45 9.21 9.37
N TYR A 2 5.96 9.11 8.13
CA TYR A 2 5.20 8.55 7.00
C TYR A 2 4.54 7.18 7.29
N SER A 3 5.31 6.18 7.74
CA SER A 3 4.78 4.83 8.05
C SER A 3 3.71 4.85 9.14
N ALA A 4 3.92 5.58 10.23
CA ALA A 4 2.95 5.74 11.31
C ALA A 4 1.66 6.39 10.80
N SER A 5 1.75 7.49 10.03
CA SER A 5 0.57 8.15 9.46
C SER A 5 -0.22 7.25 8.51
N LYS A 6 0.47 6.44 7.69
CA LYS A 6 -0.19 5.46 6.81
C LYS A 6 -0.86 4.31 7.60
N ALA A 7 -0.24 3.84 8.67
CA ALA A 7 -0.85 2.86 9.56
C ALA A 7 -2.09 3.41 10.28
N THR A 8 -2.04 4.66 10.74
CA THR A 8 -3.19 5.36 11.33
C THR A 8 -4.34 5.47 10.32
N LEU A 9 -4.05 5.87 9.07
CA LEU A 9 -5.07 5.92 8.03
C LEU A 9 -5.72 4.55 7.80
N ASN A 10 -4.92 3.47 7.78
CA ASN A 10 -5.48 2.13 7.61
C ASN A 10 -6.43 1.74 8.77
N SER A 11 -6.01 1.99 10.01
CA SER A 11 -6.84 1.75 11.19
C SER A 11 -8.12 2.59 11.19
N LEU A 12 -8.02 3.89 10.87
CA LEU A 12 -9.16 4.80 10.78
C LEU A 12 -10.18 4.34 9.74
N THR A 13 -9.73 3.98 8.54
CA THR A 13 -10.62 3.47 7.48
C THR A 13 -11.27 2.14 7.85
N THR A 14 -10.59 1.30 8.63
CA THR A 14 -11.17 0.06 9.17
C THR A 14 -12.31 0.34 10.14
N ASN A 15 -12.11 1.26 11.08
CA ASN A 15 -13.14 1.65 12.03
C ASN A 15 -14.35 2.30 11.33
N LEU A 16 -14.09 3.18 10.36
CA LEU A 16 -15.16 3.81 9.58
C LEU A 16 -16.03 2.77 8.86
N ARG A 17 -15.44 1.72 8.28
CA ARG A 17 -16.22 0.62 7.67
C ARG A 17 -17.14 -0.06 8.68
N MET A 18 -16.67 -0.28 9.92
CA MET A 18 -17.48 -0.92 10.96
C MET A 18 -18.64 -0.03 11.40
N GLU A 19 -18.40 1.28 11.54
CA GLU A 19 -19.43 2.26 11.89
C GLU A 19 -20.50 2.37 10.79
N LEU A 20 -20.10 2.48 9.53
CA LEU A 20 -21.03 2.55 8.39
C LEU A 20 -21.86 1.27 8.24
N GLN A 21 -21.26 0.10 8.52
CA GLN A 21 -21.98 -1.18 8.48
C GLN A 21 -23.05 -1.29 9.59
N ALA A 22 -22.86 -0.59 10.71
CA ALA A 22 -23.79 -0.61 11.84
C ALA A 22 -25.00 0.33 11.66
N ASP A 23 -24.93 1.30 10.74
CA ASP A 23 -26.01 2.26 10.47
C ASP A 23 -26.82 1.85 9.22
N PRO A 24 -28.12 1.49 9.37
CA PRO A 24 -28.99 1.17 8.24
C PRO A 24 -29.12 2.27 7.19
N CYS A 25 -28.93 3.55 7.55
CA CYS A 25 -28.97 4.66 6.60
C CYS A 25 -27.76 4.68 5.66
N CYS A 26 -26.70 3.96 6.00
CA CYS A 26 -25.41 3.95 5.30
C CYS A 26 -25.21 2.69 4.43
N GLU A 27 -26.26 1.88 4.19
CA GLU A 27 -26.16 0.61 3.45
C GLU A 27 -25.53 0.74 2.04
N LYS A 28 -25.63 1.91 1.43
CA LYS A 28 -25.09 2.20 0.08
C LYS A 28 -23.71 2.89 0.08
N ILE A 29 -23.09 3.07 1.25
CA ILE A 29 -21.80 3.74 1.38
C ILE A 29 -20.70 2.68 1.53
N HIS A 30 -19.76 2.68 0.59
CA HIS A 30 -18.60 1.80 0.62
C HIS A 30 -17.32 2.58 0.90
N VAL A 31 -16.41 1.97 1.65
CA VAL A 31 -15.08 2.51 1.94
C VAL A 31 -14.03 1.45 1.62
N THR A 32 -13.16 1.76 0.67
CA THR A 32 -12.03 0.91 0.29
C THR A 32 -10.72 1.61 0.64
N THR A 33 -9.82 0.89 1.29
CA THR A 33 -8.45 1.35 1.49
C THR A 33 -7.57 0.86 0.34
N ILE A 34 -6.98 1.79 -0.42
CA ILE A 34 -6.02 1.47 -1.48
C ILE A 34 -4.61 1.50 -0.89
N LEU A 35 -3.88 0.38 -1.00
CA LEU A 35 -2.53 0.17 -0.49
C LEU A 35 -1.56 0.01 -1.67
N PRO A 36 -1.10 1.13 -2.26
CA PRO A 36 -0.22 1.07 -3.41
C PRO A 36 1.18 0.60 -3.03
N GLY A 37 1.85 -0.06 -3.97
CA GLY A 37 3.30 -0.16 -4.01
C GLY A 37 3.96 1.16 -4.38
N MET A 38 5.22 1.10 -4.79
CA MET A 38 5.87 2.26 -5.41
C MET A 38 5.13 2.61 -6.70
N VAL A 39 4.88 3.90 -6.93
CA VAL A 39 4.22 4.41 -8.14
C VAL A 39 5.10 5.51 -8.71
N ALA A 40 5.39 5.46 -10.00
CA ALA A 40 6.23 6.43 -10.72
C ALA A 40 5.56 7.82 -10.82
N THR A 41 5.53 8.51 -9.68
CA THR A 41 4.98 9.87 -9.49
C THR A 41 6.07 10.80 -8.97
N ASP A 42 5.81 12.11 -8.95
CA ASP A 42 6.72 13.09 -8.36
C ASP A 42 6.79 13.03 -6.82
N PHE A 43 6.10 12.08 -6.18
CA PHE A 43 6.09 11.94 -4.72
C PHE A 43 7.51 11.87 -4.15
N ALA A 44 8.36 11.03 -4.75
CA ALA A 44 9.74 10.81 -4.30
C ALA A 44 10.60 12.09 -4.35
N MET A 45 10.36 12.97 -5.32
CA MET A 45 11.08 14.23 -5.51
C MET A 45 10.76 15.26 -4.42
N ASN A 46 9.60 15.11 -3.78
CA ASN A 46 9.10 16.00 -2.74
C ASN A 46 9.31 15.43 -1.32
N VAL A 47 9.89 14.24 -1.18
CA VAL A 47 10.22 13.69 0.13
C VAL A 47 11.38 14.48 0.74
N ILE A 48 11.16 15.01 1.94
CA ILE A 48 12.19 15.71 2.71
C ILE A 48 12.97 14.66 3.52
N GLY A 49 14.28 14.56 3.28
CA GLY A 49 15.20 13.64 3.94
C GLY A 49 15.90 12.67 2.96
N ASP A 50 16.99 12.04 3.41
CA ASP A 50 17.92 11.27 2.55
C ASP A 50 17.45 9.85 2.18
N SER A 51 16.21 9.47 2.51
CA SER A 51 15.79 8.06 2.47
C SER A 51 15.03 7.63 1.20
N VAL A 52 14.82 8.52 0.23
CA VAL A 52 14.08 8.20 -0.99
C VAL A 52 14.86 8.67 -2.23
N PRO A 53 15.09 7.80 -3.23
CA PRO A 53 15.72 8.20 -4.49
C PRO A 53 14.94 9.32 -5.16
N LYS A 54 15.63 10.40 -5.55
CA LYS A 54 15.04 11.59 -6.17
C LYS A 54 14.56 11.39 -7.62
N SER A 55 14.58 10.18 -8.15
CA SER A 55 13.97 9.84 -9.44
C SER A 55 13.45 8.41 -9.40
N LEU A 56 12.22 8.22 -9.87
CA LEU A 56 11.59 6.91 -10.02
C LEU A 56 11.68 6.37 -11.46
N THR A 57 12.14 7.17 -12.43
CA THR A 57 12.17 6.79 -13.85
C THR A 57 13.35 5.92 -14.23
N ASP A 58 14.42 5.87 -13.42
CA ASP A 58 15.67 5.18 -13.77
C ASP A 58 16.22 4.21 -12.70
N TYR A 59 15.45 3.85 -11.66
CA TYR A 59 16.07 3.25 -10.48
C TYR A 59 15.60 1.83 -10.11
N LYS A 60 16.48 0.84 -10.37
CA LYS A 60 16.60 -0.39 -9.56
C LYS A 60 17.00 0.03 -8.14
N ILE A 61 16.03 0.24 -7.25
CA ILE A 61 16.24 0.68 -5.85
C ILE A 61 17.37 -0.17 -5.22
N PRO A 62 18.37 0.43 -4.54
CA PRO A 62 19.40 -0.37 -3.89
C PRO A 62 18.69 -1.21 -2.84
N PHE A 63 18.93 -2.51 -2.91
CA PHE A 63 18.40 -3.56 -2.03
C PHE A 63 18.08 -3.06 -0.61
N ILE A 64 16.79 -2.88 -0.28
CA ILE A 64 16.33 -2.86 1.11
C ILE A 64 15.50 -4.12 1.30
N GLY A 65 16.20 -5.21 1.63
CA GLY A 65 15.65 -6.56 1.75
C GLY A 65 15.62 -7.34 0.43
N PRO A 66 15.27 -8.65 0.48
CA PRO A 66 15.38 -9.60 -0.63
C PRO A 66 14.32 -9.44 -1.72
N PHE A 67 13.45 -8.44 -1.62
CA PHE A 67 12.28 -8.32 -2.49
C PHE A 67 12.51 -7.24 -3.54
N PRO A 68 12.47 -7.60 -4.85
CA PRO A 68 12.50 -6.60 -5.90
C PRO A 68 11.31 -5.66 -5.70
N ARG A 69 11.56 -4.34 -5.75
CA ARG A 69 10.48 -3.35 -5.80
C ARG A 69 10.40 -2.84 -7.23
N THR A 70 9.46 -3.35 -8.01
CA THR A 70 9.09 -2.72 -9.27
C THR A 70 8.16 -1.54 -9.00
N SER A 71 8.46 -0.39 -9.60
CA SER A 71 7.54 0.74 -9.60
C SER A 71 6.39 0.47 -10.57
N GLN A 72 5.17 0.75 -10.14
CA GLN A 72 3.99 0.72 -11.00
C GLN A 72 3.87 2.03 -11.78
N THR A 73 3.21 1.99 -12.95
CA THR A 73 2.85 3.20 -13.68
C THR A 73 1.66 3.89 -13.03
N ILE A 74 1.48 5.19 -13.32
CA ILE A 74 0.30 5.94 -12.87
C ILE A 74 -0.97 5.34 -13.46
N ASP A 75 -0.96 5.03 -14.76
CA ASP A 75 -2.12 4.51 -15.48
C ASP A 75 -2.61 3.17 -14.92
N ASP A 76 -1.68 2.26 -14.58
CA ASP A 76 -2.03 0.97 -13.99
C ASP A 76 -2.72 1.13 -12.62
N VAL A 77 -2.22 2.05 -11.79
CA VAL A 77 -2.81 2.33 -10.47
C VAL A 77 -4.16 3.03 -10.62
N CYS A 78 -4.27 4.00 -11.53
CA CYS A 78 -5.52 4.69 -11.83
C CYS A 78 -6.60 3.71 -12.30
N LYS A 79 -6.24 2.76 -13.17
CA LYS A 79 -7.15 1.71 -13.61
C LYS A 79 -7.71 0.90 -12.45
N ILE A 80 -6.86 0.46 -11.52
CA ILE A 80 -7.30 -0.29 -10.32
C ILE A 80 -8.24 0.55 -9.46
N ILE A 81 -7.97 1.84 -9.29
CA ILE A 81 -8.85 2.74 -8.53
C ILE A 81 -10.21 2.89 -9.22
N CYS A 82 -10.23 3.07 -10.53
CA CYS A 82 -11.47 3.13 -11.31
C CYS A 82 -12.25 1.80 -11.22
N ASP A 83 -11.58 0.65 -11.28
CA ASP A 83 -12.21 -0.66 -11.14
C ASP A 83 -12.85 -0.84 -9.75
N VAL A 84 -12.22 -0.33 -8.69
CA VAL A 84 -12.80 -0.30 -7.34
C VAL A 84 -14.04 0.58 -7.28
N ILE A 85 -13.98 1.80 -7.82
CA ILE A 85 -15.10 2.75 -7.79
C ILE A 85 -16.32 2.21 -8.53
N ASN A 86 -16.09 1.53 -9.66
CA ASN A 86 -17.16 1.00 -10.51
C ASN A 86 -17.70 -0.36 -10.05
N ASN A 87 -17.15 -0.94 -8.98
CA ASN A 87 -17.59 -2.23 -8.45
C ASN A 87 -18.79 -2.04 -7.51
N GLU A 88 -19.87 -2.78 -7.75
CA GLU A 88 -21.07 -2.81 -6.90
C GLU A 88 -20.76 -3.32 -5.47
N HIS A 89 -19.76 -4.18 -5.35
CA HIS A 89 -19.29 -4.74 -4.08
C HIS A 89 -17.77 -4.56 -3.97
N PRO A 90 -17.30 -3.32 -3.75
CA PRO A 90 -15.88 -3.04 -3.76
C PRO A 90 -15.18 -3.75 -2.59
N PRO A 91 -13.96 -4.26 -2.80
CA PRO A 91 -13.17 -4.87 -1.74
C PRO A 91 -12.86 -3.85 -0.62
N ARG A 92 -12.72 -4.31 0.62
CA ARG A 92 -12.38 -3.45 1.77
C ARG A 92 -10.95 -2.90 1.69
N GLU A 93 -10.03 -3.72 1.18
CA GLU A 93 -8.62 -3.38 0.99
C GLU A 93 -8.15 -3.85 -0.38
N VAL A 94 -7.34 -3.04 -1.06
CA VAL A 94 -6.73 -3.38 -2.35
C VAL A 94 -5.25 -3.07 -2.34
N TYR A 95 -4.45 -4.11 -2.54
CA TYR A 95 -3.02 -3.96 -2.84
C TYR A 95 -2.85 -3.84 -4.35
N THR A 96 -2.32 -2.72 -4.81
CA THR A 96 -2.17 -2.49 -6.26
C THR A 96 -1.00 -3.28 -6.84
N ASN A 97 0.10 -3.40 -6.07
CA ASN A 97 1.23 -4.21 -6.48
C ASN A 97 0.95 -5.70 -6.16
N PRO A 98 0.89 -6.59 -7.17
CA PRO A 98 0.65 -8.02 -6.95
C PRO A 98 1.73 -8.69 -6.10
N GLU A 99 2.96 -8.18 -6.11
CA GLU A 99 4.09 -8.70 -5.32
C GLU A 99 3.86 -8.53 -3.81
N HIS A 100 3.00 -7.59 -3.38
CA HIS A 100 2.75 -7.35 -1.96
C HIS A 100 1.94 -8.48 -1.29
N LYS A 101 1.02 -9.11 -2.02
CA LYS A 101 0.13 -10.15 -1.46
C LYS A 101 0.90 -11.29 -0.75
N PRO A 102 1.89 -11.95 -1.39
CA PRO A 102 2.65 -13.01 -0.72
C PRO A 102 3.50 -12.48 0.45
N LEU A 103 4.03 -11.25 0.35
CA LEU A 103 4.86 -10.66 1.41
C LEU A 103 4.05 -10.38 2.68
N ILE A 104 2.85 -9.84 2.50
CA ILE A 104 1.94 -9.54 3.61
C ILE A 104 1.51 -10.82 4.30
N LYS A 105 1.25 -11.88 3.53
CA LYS A 105 0.96 -13.21 4.07
C LYS A 105 2.11 -13.70 4.95
N GLN A 106 3.35 -13.64 4.46
CA GLN A 106 4.54 -14.02 5.23
C GLN A 106 4.71 -13.18 6.51
N TYR A 107 4.49 -11.87 6.42
CA TYR A 107 4.55 -10.97 7.58
C TYR A 107 3.54 -11.39 8.67
N PHE A 108 2.28 -11.61 8.31
CA PHE A 108 1.25 -11.99 9.28
C PHE A 108 1.37 -13.44 9.76
N GLU A 109 1.99 -14.33 8.98
CA GLU A 109 2.29 -15.71 9.41
C GLU A 109 3.39 -15.73 10.48
N ASN A 110 4.47 -14.96 10.32
CA ASN A 110 5.55 -14.86 11.30
C ASN A 110 6.32 -13.54 11.17
N VAL A 111 5.91 -12.54 11.94
CA VAL A 111 6.52 -11.20 11.95
C VAL A 111 8.01 -11.25 12.29
N GLY A 112 8.39 -11.99 13.34
CA GLY A 112 9.78 -12.04 13.79
C GLY A 112 10.72 -12.64 12.73
N ASN A 113 10.30 -13.70 12.05
CA ASN A 113 11.07 -14.27 10.94
C ASN A 113 11.12 -13.33 9.72
N PHE A 114 9.99 -12.67 9.41
CA PHE A 114 9.94 -11.71 8.32
C PHE A 114 10.90 -10.53 8.53
N GLU A 115 11.00 -10.00 9.75
CA GLU A 115 11.94 -8.94 10.10
C GLU A 115 13.40 -9.37 9.97
N LEU A 116 13.72 -10.62 10.30
CA LEU A 116 15.08 -11.17 10.12
C LEU A 116 15.46 -11.25 8.64
N LEU A 117 14.52 -11.59 7.75
CA LEU A 117 14.74 -11.61 6.29
C LEU A 117 15.04 -10.22 5.72
N LEU A 118 14.61 -9.14 6.40
CA LEU A 118 14.79 -7.76 5.94
C LEU A 118 16.11 -7.12 6.43
N LYS A 119 16.83 -7.75 7.36
CA LYS A 119 18.13 -7.23 7.80
C LYS A 119 19.15 -7.34 6.66
N PRO A 120 19.88 -6.25 6.31
CA PRO A 120 20.96 -6.35 5.32
C PRO A 120 22.06 -7.31 5.83
N PRO A 121 22.79 -7.99 4.92
CA PRO A 121 23.93 -8.80 5.31
C PRO A 121 24.97 -7.95 6.03
N SER A 122 25.49 -8.48 7.15
CA SER A 122 26.54 -7.89 7.98
C SER A 122 27.90 -7.88 7.29
#